data_AF-A0A966U8B9-F1
#
_entry.id   AF-A0A966U8B9-F1
#
_cell.length_a   1.000
_cell.length_b   1.000
_cell.length_c   1.000
_cell.angle_alpha   90.00
_cell.angle_beta   90.00
_cell.angle_gamma   90.00
#
_symmetry.space_group_name_H-M   'P 1'
#
loop_
_entity.id
_entity.type
_entity.pdbx_description
1 polymer ?
#
loop_
_entity_poly.entity_id
_entity_poly.type
_entity_poly.pdbx_seq_one_letter_code
_entity_poly.pdbx_strand_id
1 'polypeptide(L)'
;MSSNPSRRTNEAHAVHRLIHHGRMMITPWHDESVSQHGFPTLSRYVEWYWLPILGPTALLALRRMVSAFEWYSNGYESHVEELASSLGLTYTEGTHNPFTRAVSRLMYFGVVRGTAHSLAVRTHLPLVPT
;
A
#
# COMPACT_ATOMS: atom_id res chain seq x y z
N MET A 1 16.70 -4.15 -13.15
CA MET A 1 16.17 -3.98 -11.78
C MET A 1 16.59 -5.16 -10.90
N SER A 2 17.77 -5.09 -10.28
CA SER A 2 18.17 -6.07 -9.27
C SER A 2 17.55 -5.66 -7.93
N SER A 3 16.52 -6.38 -7.49
CA SER A 3 15.89 -6.14 -6.18
C SER A 3 16.78 -6.77 -5.10
N ASN A 4 17.46 -5.93 -4.33
CA ASN A 4 18.39 -6.31 -3.27
C ASN A 4 17.71 -7.25 -2.24
N PRO A 5 18.20 -8.49 -2.04
CA PRO A 5 17.58 -9.47 -1.15
C PRO A 5 17.50 -9.00 0.31
N SER A 6 18.45 -8.18 0.78
CA SER A 6 18.45 -7.64 2.15
C SER A 6 17.28 -6.68 2.41
N ARG A 7 16.78 -6.00 1.36
CA ARG A 7 15.63 -5.10 1.46
C ARG A 7 14.32 -5.87 1.64
N ARG A 8 14.20 -7.05 1.00
CA ARG A 8 13.00 -7.90 1.05
C ARG A 8 12.72 -8.43 2.45
N THR A 9 13.76 -8.90 3.14
CA THR A 9 13.65 -9.39 4.53
C THR A 9 13.26 -8.27 5.49
N ASN A 10 13.77 -7.05 5.26
CA ASN A 10 13.47 -5.90 6.11
C ASN A 10 12.04 -5.38 5.92
N GLU A 11 11.52 -5.39 4.68
CA GLU A 11 10.14 -5.02 4.36
C GLU A 11 9.13 -6.03 4.93
N ALA A 12 9.39 -7.34 4.83
CA ALA A 12 8.56 -8.37 5.44
C ALA A 12 8.45 -8.21 6.97
N HIS A 13 9.58 -7.92 7.64
CA HIS A 13 9.58 -7.63 9.08
C HIS A 13 8.91 -6.29 9.42
N ALA A 14 8.97 -5.29 8.52
CA ALA A 14 8.26 -4.03 8.70
C ALA A 14 6.75 -4.22 8.65
N VAL A 15 6.22 -5.00 7.69
CA VAL A 15 4.78 -5.32 7.61
C VAL A 15 4.31 -5.97 8.90
N HIS A 16 5.08 -6.96 9.37
CA HIS A 16 4.76 -7.68 10.59
C HIS A 16 4.67 -6.72 11.80
N ARG A 17 5.69 -5.88 12.01
CA ARG A 17 5.70 -4.90 13.11
C ARG A 17 4.56 -3.89 13.02
N LEU A 18 4.27 -3.40 11.81
CA LEU A 18 3.18 -2.45 11.56
C LEU A 18 1.83 -3.00 12.04
N ILE A 19 1.59 -4.28 11.80
CA ILE A 19 0.32 -4.95 12.08
C ILE A 19 0.16 -5.25 13.58
N HIS A 20 1.25 -5.54 14.29
CA HIS A 20 1.22 -5.84 15.73
C HIS A 20 0.87 -4.64 16.63
N HIS A 21 1.08 -3.40 16.17
CA HIS A 21 0.77 -2.22 16.98
C HIS A 21 -0.69 -1.75 16.86
N GLY A 22 -1.49 -2.36 15.98
CA GLY A 22 -2.91 -2.07 15.78
C GLY A 22 -3.22 -0.70 15.13
N ARG A 23 -2.28 0.26 15.21
CA ARG A 23 -2.36 1.59 14.60
C ARG A 23 -1.17 1.88 13.71
N MET A 24 -1.41 2.57 12.61
CA MET A 24 -0.37 3.03 11.70
C MET A 24 -0.68 4.41 11.12
N MET A 25 0.38 5.19 10.91
CA MET A 25 0.30 6.46 10.21
C MET A 25 0.40 6.23 8.69
N ILE A 26 -0.62 6.61 7.94
CA ILE A 26 -0.67 6.47 6.49
C ILE A 26 -0.40 7.85 5.87
N THR A 27 0.67 7.98 5.09
CA THR A 27 1.12 9.26 4.51
C THR A 27 1.21 9.20 3.00
N PRO A 28 0.96 10.30 2.28
CA PRO A 28 1.19 10.35 0.86
C PRO A 28 2.69 10.29 0.57
N TRP A 29 3.07 9.42 -0.36
CA TRP A 29 4.42 9.37 -0.89
C TRP A 29 4.44 10.06 -2.25
N HIS A 30 4.98 11.27 -2.25
CA HIS A 30 5.30 12.01 -3.45
C HIS A 30 6.68 11.58 -3.96
N ASP A 31 6.70 11.04 -5.18
CA ASP A 31 7.93 10.69 -5.89
C ASP A 31 7.91 11.51 -7.17
N GLU A 32 8.69 12.60 -7.19
CA GLU A 32 8.70 13.61 -8.26
C GLU A 32 8.81 12.98 -9.65
N SER A 33 9.63 11.93 -9.80
CA SER A 33 9.85 11.24 -11.07
C SER A 33 8.58 10.54 -11.61
N VAL A 34 7.80 9.92 -10.71
CA VAL A 34 6.56 9.21 -11.02
C VAL A 34 5.38 10.18 -11.04
N SER A 35 5.39 11.24 -10.25
CA SER A 35 4.34 12.25 -10.25
C SER A 35 4.26 13.02 -11.58
N GLN A 36 5.38 13.19 -12.30
CA GLN A 36 5.39 13.88 -13.59
C GLN A 36 4.91 13.03 -14.77
N HIS A 37 5.12 11.70 -14.74
CA HIS A 37 4.88 10.81 -15.89
C HIS A 37 3.95 9.63 -15.58
N GLY A 38 3.49 9.52 -14.34
CA GLY A 38 2.63 8.45 -13.87
C GLY A 38 1.15 8.81 -13.93
N PHE A 39 0.33 7.86 -13.52
CA PHE A 39 -1.12 7.99 -13.46
C PHE A 39 -1.58 8.06 -12.02
N PRO A 40 -2.56 8.92 -11.68
CA PRO A 40 -3.16 8.94 -10.36
C PRO A 40 -3.62 7.53 -9.96
N THR A 41 -3.35 7.13 -8.71
CA THR A 41 -3.70 5.81 -8.19
C THR A 41 -5.20 5.50 -8.29
N LEU A 42 -6.05 6.54 -8.24
CA LEU A 42 -7.50 6.43 -8.38
C LEU A 42 -8.00 6.42 -9.84
N SER A 43 -7.11 6.59 -10.82
CA SER A 43 -7.47 6.61 -12.24
C SER A 43 -7.94 5.25 -12.77
N ARG A 44 -8.61 5.28 -13.91
CA ARG A 44 -9.02 4.09 -14.68
C ARG A 44 -7.83 3.34 -15.27
N TYR A 45 -6.76 4.04 -15.65
CA TYR A 45 -5.52 3.39 -16.13
C TYR A 45 -4.97 2.44 -15.08
N VAL A 46 -4.85 2.90 -13.84
CA VAL A 46 -4.37 2.07 -12.73
C VAL A 46 -5.31 0.89 -12.48
N GLU A 47 -6.62 1.11 -12.52
CA GLU A 47 -7.57 0.02 -12.39
C GLU A 47 -7.43 -1.05 -13.47
N TRP A 48 -7.24 -0.68 -14.74
CA TRP A 48 -7.18 -1.67 -15.82
C TRP A 48 -5.84 -2.39 -15.92
N TYR A 49 -4.73 -1.65 -15.80
CA TYR A 49 -3.40 -2.19 -16.08
C TYR A 49 -2.68 -2.70 -14.83
N TRP A 50 -2.91 -2.09 -13.66
CA TRP A 50 -2.29 -2.54 -12.41
C TRP A 50 -3.11 -3.59 -11.67
N LEU A 51 -4.43 -3.73 -11.90
CA LEU A 51 -5.23 -4.79 -11.29
C LEU A 51 -4.70 -6.21 -11.54
N PRO A 52 -4.33 -6.63 -12.76
CA PRO A 52 -3.77 -7.97 -12.96
C PRO A 52 -2.41 -8.15 -12.27
N ILE A 53 -1.68 -7.07 -12.02
CA ILE A 53 -0.35 -7.09 -11.39
C ILE A 53 -0.47 -7.13 -9.86
N LEU A 54 -1.25 -6.23 -9.27
CA LEU A 54 -1.41 -6.12 -7.82
C LEU A 54 -2.40 -7.14 -7.29
N GLY A 55 -3.39 -7.53 -8.09
CA GLY A 55 -4.55 -8.27 -7.65
C GLY A 55 -5.63 -7.37 -7.04
N PRO A 56 -6.88 -7.84 -7.00
CA PRO A 56 -8.04 -7.01 -6.65
C PRO A 56 -7.97 -6.47 -5.22
N THR A 57 -7.60 -7.30 -4.25
CA THR A 57 -7.54 -6.90 -2.83
C THR A 57 -6.48 -5.85 -2.58
N ALA A 58 -5.29 -5.99 -3.16
CA ALA A 58 -4.21 -5.03 -2.99
C ALA A 58 -4.54 -3.68 -3.64
N LEU A 59 -5.13 -3.70 -4.85
CA LEU A 59 -5.58 -2.49 -5.51
C LEU A 59 -6.70 -1.79 -4.72
N LEU A 60 -7.68 -2.53 -4.20
CA LEU A 60 -8.75 -1.94 -3.39
C LEU A 60 -8.22 -1.32 -2.09
N ALA A 61 -7.29 -2.00 -1.41
CA ALA A 61 -6.62 -1.48 -0.23
C ALA A 61 -5.87 -0.18 -0.53
N LEU A 62 -5.12 -0.16 -1.64
CA LEU A 62 -4.41 1.03 -2.11
C LEU A 62 -5.37 2.20 -2.37
N ARG A 63 -6.45 1.96 -3.12
CA ARG A 63 -7.43 3.02 -3.46
C ARG A 63 -8.12 3.56 -2.21
N ARG A 64 -8.45 2.70 -1.25
CA ARG A 64 -9.02 3.11 0.06
C ARG A 64 -8.06 4.00 0.85
N MET A 65 -6.76 3.68 0.83
CA MET A 65 -5.75 4.51 1.51
C MET A 65 -5.59 5.87 0.82
N VAL A 66 -5.54 5.89 -0.51
CA VAL A 66 -5.32 7.12 -1.28
C VAL A 66 -6.55 8.02 -1.26
N SER A 67 -7.77 7.47 -1.29
CA SER A 67 -8.99 8.30 -1.25
C SER A 67 -9.02 9.18 -0.01
N ALA A 68 -8.61 8.65 1.15
CA ALA A 68 -8.60 9.40 2.40
C ALA A 68 -7.74 10.68 2.36
N PHE A 69 -6.74 10.77 1.45
CA PHE A 69 -5.91 11.96 1.30
C PHE A 69 -6.66 13.18 0.74
N GLU A 70 -7.86 13.01 0.16
CA GLU A 70 -8.71 14.14 -0.21
C GLU A 70 -9.11 14.98 1.00
N TRP A 71 -9.33 14.32 2.15
CA TRP A 71 -9.65 14.97 3.43
C TRP A 71 -8.41 15.20 4.29
N TYR A 72 -7.41 14.34 4.16
CA TYR A 72 -6.20 14.33 4.99
C TYR A 72 -4.93 14.44 4.14
N SER A 73 -4.66 15.64 3.62
CA SER A 73 -3.57 15.87 2.65
C SER A 73 -2.16 15.53 3.16
N ASN A 74 -1.94 15.56 4.48
CA ASN A 74 -0.65 15.25 5.10
C ASN A 74 -0.58 13.79 5.62
N GLY A 75 -1.62 13.00 5.39
CA GLY A 75 -1.78 11.68 5.96
C GLY A 75 -2.69 11.64 7.19
N TYR A 76 -2.96 10.43 7.66
CA TYR A 76 -3.91 10.15 8.74
C TYR A 76 -3.50 8.89 9.53
N GLU A 77 -3.85 8.85 10.81
CA GLU A 77 -3.74 7.63 11.62
C GLU A 77 -4.91 6.69 11.28
N SER A 78 -4.63 5.41 11.15
CA SER A 78 -5.64 4.39 10.88
C SER A 78 -5.39 3.15 11.72
N HIS A 79 -6.48 2.57 12.23
CA HIS A 79 -6.43 1.24 12.81
C HIS A 79 -6.37 0.18 11.71
N VAL A 80 -5.48 -0.80 11.89
CA VAL A 80 -5.29 -1.89 10.93
C VAL A 80 -6.58 -2.70 10.75
N GLU A 81 -7.30 -2.92 11.85
CA GLU A 81 -8.61 -3.59 11.89
C GLU A 81 -9.69 -2.85 11.11
N GLU A 82 -9.80 -1.53 11.31
CA GLU A 82 -10.78 -0.71 10.61
C GLU A 82 -10.50 -0.71 9.10
N LEU A 83 -9.23 -0.57 8.71
CA LEU A 83 -8.85 -0.59 7.30
C LEU A 83 -9.13 -1.97 6.68
N ALA A 84 -8.79 -3.07 7.36
CA ALA A 84 -9.09 -4.42 6.90
C ALA A 84 -10.60 -4.67 6.79
N SER A 85 -11.38 -4.27 7.80
CA SER A 85 -12.84 -4.41 7.82
C SER A 85 -13.51 -3.59 6.72
N SER A 86 -12.98 -2.40 6.41
CA SER A 86 -13.46 -1.56 5.32
C SER A 86 -13.32 -2.20 3.92
N LEU A 87 -12.48 -3.22 3.80
CA LEU A 87 -12.26 -4.00 2.59
C LEU A 87 -13.13 -5.28 2.55
N GLY A 88 -14.00 -5.47 3.54
CA GLY A 88 -14.81 -6.69 3.69
C GLY A 88 -13.98 -7.92 4.06
N LEU A 89 -12.77 -7.71 4.60
CA LEU A 89 -11.88 -8.80 5.01
C LEU A 89 -12.09 -9.08 6.50
N THR A 90 -12.28 -10.35 6.85
CA THR A 90 -12.18 -10.78 8.24
C THR A 90 -10.75 -10.55 8.72
N TYR A 91 -10.58 -9.63 9.66
CA TYR A 91 -9.30 -9.45 10.32
C TYR A 91 -9.18 -10.45 11.47
N THR A 92 -8.14 -11.27 11.41
CA THR A 92 -7.70 -12.08 12.54
C THR A 92 -6.28 -11.62 12.85
N GLU A 93 -6.03 -11.29 14.11
CA GLU A 93 -4.68 -10.97 14.59
C GLU A 93 -3.73 -12.12 14.22
N GLY A 94 -2.69 -11.80 13.44
CA GLY A 94 -1.72 -12.80 13.00
C GLY A 94 -1.11 -12.55 11.62
N THR A 95 -0.05 -13.31 11.34
CA THR A 95 0.88 -13.10 10.20
C THR A 95 0.29 -13.46 8.84
N HIS A 96 -0.85 -14.16 8.79
CA HIS A 96 -1.37 -14.80 7.57
C HIS A 96 -2.79 -14.37 7.16
N ASN A 97 -3.21 -13.14 7.49
CA ASN A 97 -4.50 -12.63 7.03
C ASN A 97 -4.44 -12.02 5.61
N PRO A 98 -5.58 -11.92 4.89
CA PRO A 98 -5.63 -11.39 3.53
C PRO A 98 -5.15 -9.93 3.41
N PHE A 99 -5.33 -9.12 4.46
CA PHE A 99 -4.87 -7.74 4.50
C PHE A 99 -3.33 -7.64 4.51
N THR A 100 -2.68 -8.42 5.37
CA THR A 100 -1.22 -8.54 5.44
C THR A 100 -0.63 -8.93 4.08
N ARG A 101 -1.26 -9.90 3.38
CA ARG A 101 -0.84 -10.30 2.04
C ARG A 101 -1.00 -9.18 1.01
N ALA A 102 -2.11 -8.45 1.06
CA ALA A 102 -2.36 -7.31 0.18
C ALA A 102 -1.30 -6.21 0.36
N VAL A 103 -1.04 -5.81 1.59
CA VAL A 103 -0.04 -4.80 1.94
C VAL A 103 1.39 -5.27 1.60
N SER A 104 1.72 -6.54 1.85
CA SER A 104 3.00 -7.12 1.44
C SER A 104 3.19 -7.09 -0.08
N ARG A 105 2.12 -7.33 -0.85
CA ARG A 105 2.15 -7.24 -2.31
C ARG A 105 2.35 -5.82 -2.80
N LEU A 106 1.71 -4.83 -2.16
CA LEU A 106 1.94 -3.41 -2.45
C LEU A 106 3.40 -3.00 -2.20
N MET A 107 4.01 -3.49 -1.11
CA MET A 107 5.43 -3.28 -0.85
C MET A 107 6.31 -3.97 -1.90
N TYR A 108 6.00 -5.22 -2.26
CA TYR A 108 6.76 -5.96 -3.28
C TYR A 108 6.84 -5.23 -4.62
N PHE A 109 5.74 -4.61 -5.06
CA PHE A 109 5.69 -3.81 -6.29
C PHE A 109 6.15 -2.35 -6.10
N GLY A 110 6.63 -1.97 -4.91
CA GLY A 110 7.12 -0.62 -4.64
C GLY A 110 6.05 0.46 -4.68
N VAL A 111 4.78 0.07 -4.53
CA VAL A 111 3.63 0.98 -4.45
C VAL A 111 3.54 1.65 -3.08
N VAL A 112 4.05 0.95 -2.07
CA VAL A 112 4.02 1.38 -0.68
C VAL A 112 5.38 1.14 -0.05
N ARG A 113 5.76 1.98 0.91
CA ARG A 113 6.92 1.78 1.79
C ARG A 113 6.45 1.72 3.24
N GLY A 114 6.71 0.59 3.90
CA GLY A 114 6.42 0.41 5.33
C GLY A 114 7.64 0.74 6.20
N THR A 115 7.39 1.39 7.33
CA THR A 115 8.29 1.44 8.49
C THR A 115 7.68 0.64 9.64
N ALA A 116 8.22 0.73 10.85
CA ALA A 116 7.64 0.07 12.03
C ALA A 116 6.25 0.62 12.41
N HIS A 117 5.97 1.90 12.12
CA HIS A 117 4.74 2.59 12.58
C HIS A 117 4.03 3.39 11.48
N SER A 118 4.58 3.43 10.27
CA SER A 118 4.00 4.21 9.18
C SER A 118 4.04 3.50 7.85
N LEU A 119 3.13 3.91 6.98
CA LEU A 119 2.94 3.44 5.63
C LEU A 119 2.93 4.64 4.69
N ALA A 120 3.98 4.80 3.89
CA ALA A 120 4.05 5.83 2.86
C ALA A 120 3.49 5.25 1.55
N VAL A 121 2.42 5.85 1.02
CA VAL A 121 1.60 5.29 -0.07
C VAL A 121 1.69 6.16 -1.31
N ARG A 122 2.04 5.57 -2.47
CA ARG A 122 2.11 6.31 -3.73
C ARG A 122 0.75 6.85 -4.15
N THR A 123 0.73 8.14 -4.48
CA THR A 123 -0.44 8.81 -5.08
C THR A 123 -0.50 8.66 -6.60
N HIS A 124 0.64 8.32 -7.22
CA HIS A 124 0.78 8.06 -8.65
C HIS A 124 1.55 6.77 -8.89
N LEU A 125 1.13 6.00 -9.90
CA LEU A 125 1.83 4.80 -10.35
C LEU A 125 2.42 5.01 -11.75
N PRO A 126 3.59 4.44 -12.04
CA PRO A 126 4.17 4.54 -13.36
C PRO A 126 3.35 3.73 -14.37
N LEU A 127 3.66 3.93 -15.65
CA LEU A 127 3.26 3.01 -16.71
C LEU A 127 3.68 1.58 -16.33
N VAL A 128 2.81 0.62 -16.59
CA VAL A 128 3.18 -0.79 -16.49
C VAL A 128 4.30 -1.07 -17.49
N PRO A 129 5.41 -1.71 -17.09
CA PRO A 129 6.47 -2.10 -18.01
C PRO A 129 5.90 -3.04 -19.08
N THR A 130 6.11 -2.69 -20.35
CA THR A 130 5.80 -3.53 -21.50
C THR A 130 6.76 -4.70 -21.63
#